data_AF-A0A523JY57-F1
#
_entry.id   AF-A0A523JY57-F1
#
_cell.length_a   1.000
_cell.length_b   1.000
_cell.length_c   1.000
_cell.angle_alpha   90.00
_cell.angle_beta   90.00
_cell.angle_gamma   90.00
#
_symmetry.space_group_name_H-M   'P 1'
#
loop_
_entity.id
_entity.type
_entity.pdbx_description
1 polymer ?
#
loop_
_entity_poly.entity_id
_entity_poly.type
_entity_poly.pdbx_seq_one_letter_code
_entity_poly.pdbx_strand_id
1 'polypeptide(L)' 'GPAADGPKRGATMVDVEATIGAPQSTSGPVGDPPITVWHYPAFNVYFEYDKVLHSVEPR' A
#
# COMPACT_ATOMS: atom_id res chain seq x y z
N GLY A 1 4.81 -12.93 -13.40
CA GLY A 1 4.84 -12.59 -11.96
C GLY A 1 3.72 -11.62 -11.67
N PRO A 2 3.30 -11.41 -10.41
CA PRO A 2 2.32 -10.37 -10.11
C PRO A 2 2.82 -9.06 -10.73
N ALA A 3 1.89 -8.35 -11.36
CA ALA A 3 2.08 -7.36 -12.40
C ALA A 3 3.29 -6.43 -12.19
N ALA A 4 3.99 -6.14 -13.28
CA ALA A 4 5.16 -5.25 -13.34
C ALA A 4 4.86 -3.77 -12.97
N ASP A 5 3.70 -3.50 -12.39
CA ASP A 5 3.25 -2.20 -11.92
C ASP A 5 2.52 -2.48 -10.60
N GLY A 6 3.05 -1.99 -9.48
CA GLY A 6 2.45 -2.17 -8.15
C GLY A 6 1.02 -1.62 -8.05
N PRO A 7 0.43 -1.59 -6.83
CA PRO A 7 -0.94 -1.11 -6.66
C PRO A 7 -1.14 0.27 -7.29
N LYS A 8 -2.21 0.40 -8.09
CA LYS A 8 -2.50 1.63 -8.83
C LYS A 8 -2.82 2.77 -7.87
N ARG A 9 -2.29 3.97 -8.12
CA ARG A 9 -2.67 5.19 -7.38
C ARG A 9 -4.19 5.33 -7.36
N GLY A 10 -4.76 5.58 -6.19
CA GLY A 10 -6.21 5.71 -5.98
C GLY A 10 -6.98 4.39 -5.81
N ALA A 11 -6.34 3.22 -5.94
CA ALA A 11 -6.95 1.95 -5.52
C ALA A 11 -7.26 1.99 -4.01
N THR A 12 -8.34 1.32 -3.59
CA THR A 12 -8.65 1.22 -2.15
C THR A 12 -7.77 0.19 -1.47
N MET A 13 -7.61 0.28 -0.14
CA MET A 13 -7.02 -0.80 0.66
C MET A 13 -7.66 -2.17 0.35
N VAL A 14 -8.98 -2.21 0.16
CA VAL A 14 -9.72 -3.43 -0.21
C VAL A 14 -9.29 -3.96 -1.58
N ASP A 15 -9.18 -3.09 -2.59
CA ASP A 15 -8.73 -3.49 -3.93
C ASP A 15 -7.29 -4.03 -3.90
N VAL A 16 -6.43 -3.40 -3.10
CA VAL A 16 -5.03 -3.83 -2.93
C VAL A 16 -4.97 -5.20 -2.27
N GLU A 17 -5.70 -5.40 -1.17
CA GLU A 17 -5.74 -6.69 -0.47
C GLU A 17 -6.33 -7.80 -1.35
N ALA A 18 -7.39 -7.52 -2.11
CA ALA A 18 -7.98 -8.47 -3.03
C ALA A 18 -7.04 -8.88 -4.18
N THR A 19 -6.16 -7.97 -4.62
CA THR A 19 -5.25 -8.19 -5.76
C THR A 19 -3.92 -8.79 -5.34
N ILE A 20 -3.38 -8.36 -4.20
CA ILE A 20 -2.00 -8.65 -3.75
C ILE A 20 -1.99 -9.58 -2.53
N GLY A 21 -3.09 -9.66 -1.79
CA GLY A 21 -3.18 -10.36 -0.51
C GLY A 21 -2.95 -9.43 0.69
N ALA A 22 -3.07 -9.98 1.89
CA ALA A 22 -2.81 -9.23 3.11
C ALA A 22 -1.32 -8.82 3.24
N PRO A 23 -1.02 -7.64 3.79
CA PRO A 23 0.35 -7.23 4.05
C PRO A 23 1.00 -8.06 5.17
N GLN A 24 2.33 -8.10 5.21
CA GLN A 24 3.06 -8.72 6.32
C GLN A 24 2.90 -7.93 7.62
N SER A 25 2.85 -6.60 7.51
CA SER A 25 2.60 -5.71 8.64
C SER A 25 2.07 -4.36 8.15
N THR A 26 1.52 -3.58 9.08
CA THR A 26 0.99 -2.25 8.82
C THR A 26 1.53 -1.24 9.84
N SER A 27 1.80 -0.01 9.41
CA SER A 27 2.25 1.11 10.25
C SER A 27 1.31 2.31 10.11
N GLY A 28 1.17 3.12 11.18
CA GLY A 28 0.29 4.29 11.22
C GLY A 28 -1.16 3.99 11.61
N PRO A 29 -2.13 4.88 11.32
CA PRO A 29 -1.97 6.14 10.58
C PRO A 29 -1.17 7.21 11.35
N VAL A 30 -0.47 8.09 10.64
CA VAL A 30 0.21 9.27 11.20
C VAL A 30 -0.11 10.54 10.40
N GLY A 31 -0.18 11.69 11.09
CA GLY A 31 -0.37 13.00 10.46
C GLY A 31 -1.81 13.38 10.12
N ASP A 32 -1.94 14.55 9.49
CA ASP A 32 -3.15 15.07 8.86
C ASP A 32 -2.74 15.68 7.49
N PRO A 33 -3.10 15.06 6.35
CA PRO A 33 -3.97 13.89 6.21
C PRO A 33 -3.33 12.60 6.75
N PRO A 34 -4.14 11.62 7.20
CA PRO A 34 -3.63 10.40 7.81
C PRO A 34 -2.95 9.50 6.78
N ILE A 35 -1.71 9.10 7.07
CA ILE A 35 -0.93 8.18 6.22
C ILE A 35 -0.75 6.83 6.90
N THR A 36 -1.20 5.77 6.24
CA THR A 36 -0.97 4.36 6.61
C THR A 36 0.03 3.72 5.66
N VAL A 37 0.91 2.84 6.17
CA VAL A 37 1.86 2.09 5.35
C VAL A 37 1.57 0.60 5.49
N TRP A 38 1.43 -0.10 4.38
CA TRP A 38 1.41 -1.55 4.32
C TRP A 38 2.75 -2.08 3.83
N HIS A 39 3.29 -3.06 4.53
CA HIS A 39 4.57 -3.67 4.25
C HIS A 39 4.38 -5.03 3.59
N TYR A 40 4.87 -5.18 2.35
CA TYR A 40 4.96 -6.45 1.64
C TYR A 40 6.43 -6.89 1.55
N PRO A 41 6.71 -8.17 1.22
CA PRO A 41 8.09 -8.67 1.19
C PRO A 41 9.03 -7.90 0.26
N ALA A 42 8.51 -7.32 -0.82
CA ALA A 42 9.31 -6.66 -1.86
C ALA A 42 9.08 -5.15 -1.98
N PHE A 43 8.01 -4.61 -1.39
CA PHE A 43 7.65 -3.19 -1.52
C PHE A 43 6.74 -2.73 -0.37
N ASN A 44 6.64 -1.43 -0.20
CA ASN A 44 5.71 -0.79 0.73
C ASN A 44 4.64 -0.04 -0.07
N VAL A 45 3.40 -0.04 0.44
CA VAL A 45 2.28 0.74 -0.13
C VAL A 45 1.86 1.79 0.88
N TYR A 46 1.83 3.04 0.45
CA TYR A 46 1.41 4.17 1.25
C TYR A 46 -0.02 4.52 0.88
N PHE A 47 -0.86 4.73 1.89
CA PHE A 47 -2.24 5.12 1.75
C PHE A 47 -2.46 6.47 2.42
N GLU A 48 -3.17 7.36 1.75
CA GLU A 48 -3.82 8.52 2.38
C GLU A 48 -5.30 8.15 2.56
N TYR A 49 -5.79 8.18 3.80
CA TYR A 49 -7.06 7.53 4.16
C TYR A 49 -7.07 6.06 3.70
N ASP A 50 -8.00 5.67 2.83
CA ASP A 50 -8.13 4.32 2.29
C ASP A 50 -7.54 4.17 0.87
N LYS A 51 -6.94 5.23 0.31
CA LYS A 51 -6.51 5.27 -1.10
C LYS A 51 -5.01 5.18 -1.24
N VAL A 52 -4.54 4.37 -2.20
CA VAL A 52 -3.12 4.28 -2.55
C VAL A 52 -2.60 5.65 -2.98
N LEU A 53 -1.64 6.15 -2.22
CA LEU A 53 -0.84 7.32 -2.56
C LEU A 53 0.32 6.89 -3.47
N HIS A 54 1.16 5.93 -3.04
CA HIS A 54 2.26 5.41 -3.86
C HIS A 54 2.79 4.05 -3.36
N SER A 55 3.64 3.40 -4.16
CA SER A 55 4.33 2.16 -3.78
C SER A 55 5.83 2.27 -4.05
N VAL A 56 6.65 1.83 -3.10
CA VAL A 56 8.10 2.02 -3.13
C VAL A 56 8.80 0.72 -2.75
N GLU A 57 9.76 0.29 -3.56
CA GLU A 57 10.69 -0.80 -3.22
C GLU A 57 11.70 -0.30 -2.17
N PRO A 58 11.96 -1.05 -1.08
CA PRO A 58 13.08 -0.75 -0.20
C PRO A 58 14.37 -0.77 -1.01
N ARG A 59 15.23 0.21 -0.77
CA ARG A 59 16.54 0.28 -1.41
C ARG A 59 17.47 -0.83 -0.91
#